data_AF-A0A166X6W5-F1
#
_entry.id   AF-A0A166X6W5-F1
#
_cell.length_a   1.000
_cell.length_b   1.000
_cell.length_c   1.000
_cell.angle_alpha   90.00
_cell.angle_beta   90.00
_cell.angle_gamma   90.00
#
_symmetry.space_group_name_H-M   'P 1'
#
loop_
_entity.id
_entity.type
_entity.pdbx_description
1 polymer ?
#
loop_
_entity_poly.entity_id
_entity_poly.type
_entity_poly.pdbx_seq_one_letter_code
_entity_poly.pdbx_strand_id
1 'polypeptide(L)'
;LVLPGMLSSVGIALLLGQALASPHSLQHLRQRQGNDCPPIHIFGARETTAPPGFGAAAKIVDDLTKANQGATNEPIVYPACGGASDCLGVSYADSVKNGTAAVATAVNDFNKKCPQTKIVMLGFSQGAQIMDNAYCGGGDAIEGVKDVNVLISNEALTQVKVAIFMGDPRYVAGLPYEVGTCKTQGFAPRPQGFQCPNGGNIKSFCDSADPFCCNGNDPIAHLQYPSIYGDQIKQFVSDKLK
;
A
#
# COMPACT_ATOMS: atom_id res chain seq x y z
N LEU A 1 78.36 18.24 -60.82
CA LEU A 1 77.83 19.16 -59.79
C LEU A 1 76.69 18.46 -59.06
N VAL A 2 76.91 18.11 -57.79
CA VAL A 2 76.00 18.03 -56.62
C VAL A 2 74.58 17.39 -56.75
N LEU A 3 74.36 16.37 -55.88
CA LEU A 3 73.16 15.64 -55.37
C LEU A 3 71.90 16.50 -55.03
N PRO A 4 70.75 15.99 -54.49
CA PRO A 4 70.27 14.63 -54.09
C PRO A 4 68.85 14.29 -54.67
N GLY A 5 68.21 13.11 -54.61
CA GLY A 5 67.82 12.23 -53.48
C GLY A 5 66.44 12.60 -52.91
N MET A 6 65.39 11.77 -53.08
CA MET A 6 64.18 11.81 -52.22
C MET A 6 63.33 10.53 -52.33
N LEU A 7 63.26 9.78 -51.22
CA LEU A 7 62.35 8.66 -50.98
C LEU A 7 60.94 9.19 -50.67
N SER A 8 59.92 8.56 -51.25
CA SER A 8 58.52 8.90 -50.98
C SER A 8 57.97 7.98 -49.88
N SER A 9 57.87 8.49 -48.65
CA SER A 9 57.29 7.80 -47.50
C SER A 9 55.76 7.94 -47.51
N VAL A 10 55.06 6.82 -47.41
CA VAL A 10 53.60 6.72 -47.23
C VAL A 10 53.26 7.09 -45.78
N GLY A 11 52.50 8.16 -45.58
CA GLY A 11 51.95 8.53 -44.27
C GLY A 11 50.51 8.04 -44.13
N ILE A 12 50.29 6.97 -43.39
CA ILE A 12 48.96 6.57 -42.93
C ILE A 12 48.61 7.42 -41.71
N ALA A 13 47.69 8.36 -41.85
CA ALA A 13 47.14 9.10 -40.73
C ALA A 13 46.14 8.22 -39.95
N LEU A 14 46.56 7.66 -38.82
CA LEU A 14 45.64 7.10 -37.83
C LEU A 14 44.94 8.25 -37.09
N LEU A 15 43.68 8.51 -37.45
CA LEU A 15 42.76 9.32 -36.66
C LEU A 15 42.31 8.49 -35.45
N LEU A 16 43.00 8.64 -34.33
CA LEU A 16 42.53 8.18 -33.02
C LEU A 16 41.39 9.10 -32.56
N GLY A 17 40.16 8.75 -32.94
CA GLY A 17 38.96 9.36 -32.39
C GLY A 17 38.81 8.97 -30.92
N GLN A 18 39.15 9.88 -30.01
CA GLN A 18 38.78 9.72 -28.59
C GLN A 18 37.30 10.02 -28.44
N ALA A 19 36.47 8.97 -28.45
CA ALA A 19 35.09 9.06 -28.01
C ALA A 19 35.09 9.27 -26.48
N LEU A 20 35.05 10.53 -26.05
CA LEU A 20 34.74 10.86 -24.66
C LEU A 20 33.29 10.44 -24.38
N ALA A 21 33.11 9.24 -23.83
CA ALA A 21 31.83 8.81 -23.28
C ALA A 21 31.47 9.77 -22.14
N SER A 22 30.53 10.67 -22.41
CA SER A 22 30.04 11.61 -21.41
C SER A 22 29.46 10.84 -20.21
N PRO A 23 29.76 11.22 -18.95
CA PRO A 23 29.24 10.53 -17.76
C PRO A 23 27.70 10.51 -17.69
N HIS A 24 27.03 11.37 -18.46
CA HIS A 24 25.58 11.38 -18.66
C HIS A 24 25.05 10.04 -19.19
N SER A 25 25.78 9.37 -20.08
CA SER A 25 25.35 8.08 -20.65
C SER A 25 25.43 6.94 -19.64
N LEU A 26 26.40 7.00 -18.70
CA LEU A 26 26.52 6.03 -17.62
C LEU A 26 25.46 6.27 -16.52
N GLN A 27 25.09 7.52 -16.24
CA GLN A 27 23.95 7.83 -15.36
C GLN A 27 22.62 7.35 -15.96
N HIS A 28 22.42 7.49 -17.27
CA HIS A 28 21.19 7.05 -17.92
C HIS A 28 21.09 5.51 -18.03
N LEU A 29 22.23 4.83 -18.21
CA LEU A 29 22.30 3.36 -18.17
C LEU A 29 22.16 2.80 -16.75
N ARG A 30 22.67 3.49 -15.72
CA ARG A 30 22.40 3.14 -14.30
C ARG A 30 20.94 3.34 -13.91
N GLN A 31 20.25 4.34 -14.47
CA GLN A 31 18.81 4.48 -14.30
C GLN A 31 18.02 3.35 -15.00
N ARG A 32 18.47 2.90 -16.18
CA ARG A 32 17.82 1.78 -16.88
C ARG A 32 18.12 0.40 -16.29
N GLN A 33 19.21 0.24 -15.54
CA GLN A 33 19.48 -0.97 -14.74
C GLN A 33 18.84 -0.93 -13.33
N GLY A 34 18.14 0.15 -12.96
CA GLY A 34 17.41 0.32 -11.69
C GLY A 34 15.91 0.54 -11.86
N ASN A 35 15.33 0.03 -12.96
CA ASN A 35 14.02 0.41 -13.49
C ASN A 35 12.89 -0.61 -13.20
N ASP A 36 13.05 -1.48 -12.21
CA ASP A 36 12.06 -2.53 -11.87
C ASP A 36 10.96 -2.05 -10.89
N CYS A 37 11.03 -0.80 -10.43
CA CYS A 37 10.06 -0.25 -9.49
C CYS A 37 8.86 0.38 -10.21
N PRO A 38 7.62 -0.02 -9.87
CA PRO A 38 6.43 0.55 -10.47
C PRO A 38 6.24 2.00 -9.99
N PRO A 39 5.60 2.89 -10.77
CA PRO A 39 5.27 4.24 -10.30
C PRO A 39 4.32 4.21 -9.10
N ILE A 40 3.42 3.22 -9.06
CA ILE A 40 2.43 3.01 -8.01
C ILE A 40 2.42 1.52 -7.62
N HIS A 41 2.32 1.24 -6.32
CA HIS A 41 2.10 -0.12 -5.83
C HIS A 41 0.93 -0.15 -4.85
N ILE A 42 0.08 -1.16 -5.00
CA ILE A 42 -1.17 -1.29 -4.24
C ILE A 42 -1.11 -2.53 -3.35
N PHE A 43 -1.15 -2.33 -2.04
CA PHE A 43 -1.35 -3.40 -1.08
C PHE A 43 -2.84 -3.59 -0.82
N GLY A 44 -3.31 -4.84 -0.84
CA GLY A 44 -4.67 -5.17 -0.45
C GLY A 44 -4.73 -6.20 0.68
N ALA A 45 -5.61 -6.01 1.66
CA ALA A 45 -5.85 -6.97 2.74
C ALA A 45 -7.33 -7.38 2.79
N ARG A 46 -7.55 -8.69 2.68
CA ARG A 46 -8.87 -9.34 2.68
C ARG A 46 -9.53 -9.40 4.06
N GLU A 47 -10.83 -9.64 4.08
CA GLU A 47 -11.66 -10.00 5.23
C GLU A 47 -11.34 -11.38 5.82
N THR A 48 -11.85 -11.60 7.03
CA THR A 48 -11.86 -12.91 7.69
C THR A 48 -12.53 -13.98 6.82
N THR A 49 -11.97 -15.19 6.83
CA THR A 49 -12.39 -16.39 6.07
C THR A 49 -12.22 -16.32 4.55
N ALA A 50 -11.90 -15.16 3.98
CA ALA A 50 -11.61 -15.09 2.56
C ALA A 50 -10.39 -15.97 2.19
N PRO A 51 -10.40 -16.65 1.03
CA PRO A 51 -9.23 -17.34 0.50
C PRO A 51 -8.03 -16.38 0.31
N PRO A 52 -6.79 -16.89 0.25
CA PRO A 52 -5.61 -16.06 -0.02
C PRO A 52 -5.79 -15.17 -1.27
N GLY A 53 -5.51 -13.87 -1.12
CA GLY A 53 -5.76 -12.86 -2.14
C GLY A 53 -6.32 -11.57 -1.55
N PHE A 54 -7.11 -10.85 -2.34
CA PHE A 54 -7.62 -9.52 -2.01
C PHE A 54 -9.01 -9.51 -1.36
N GLY A 55 -9.73 -10.64 -1.34
CA GLY A 55 -11.09 -10.73 -0.81
C GLY A 55 -12.06 -9.77 -1.51
N ALA A 56 -12.97 -9.17 -0.75
CA ALA A 56 -13.95 -8.20 -1.24
C ALA A 56 -13.32 -6.95 -1.88
N ALA A 57 -12.05 -6.62 -1.58
CA ALA A 57 -11.34 -5.50 -2.18
C ALA A 57 -10.81 -5.78 -3.61
N ALA A 58 -10.86 -7.03 -4.08
CA ALA A 58 -10.22 -7.45 -5.34
C ALA A 58 -10.59 -6.58 -6.55
N LYS A 59 -11.88 -6.28 -6.71
CA LYS A 59 -12.34 -5.48 -7.86
C LYS A 59 -11.78 -4.05 -7.82
N ILE A 60 -11.72 -3.41 -6.64
CA ILE A 60 -11.18 -2.06 -6.51
C ILE A 60 -9.68 -2.07 -6.79
N VAL A 61 -8.95 -3.05 -6.28
CA VAL A 61 -7.51 -3.20 -6.55
C VAL A 61 -7.26 -3.35 -8.06
N ASP A 62 -8.03 -4.19 -8.74
CA ASP A 62 -7.94 -4.38 -10.20
C ASP A 62 -8.29 -3.11 -10.98
N ASP A 63 -9.39 -2.44 -10.65
CA ASP A 63 -9.80 -1.18 -11.28
C ASP A 63 -8.71 -0.10 -11.13
N LEU A 64 -8.13 0.05 -9.93
CA LEU A 64 -7.07 1.01 -9.66
C LEU A 64 -5.77 0.65 -10.37
N THR A 65 -5.42 -0.62 -10.43
CA THR A 65 -4.22 -1.08 -11.17
C THR A 65 -4.36 -0.75 -12.65
N LYS A 66 -5.52 -1.04 -13.26
CA LYS A 66 -5.79 -0.75 -14.67
C LYS A 66 -5.85 0.74 -14.99
N ALA A 67 -6.34 1.55 -14.06
CA ALA A 67 -6.42 3.01 -14.22
C ALA A 67 -5.07 3.72 -14.15
N ASN A 68 -4.02 3.06 -13.63
CA ASN A 68 -2.72 3.67 -13.39
C ASN A 68 -1.62 2.93 -14.18
N GLN A 69 -1.11 3.55 -15.24
CA GLN A 69 -0.13 2.92 -16.13
C GLN A 69 1.12 2.45 -15.37
N GLY A 70 1.45 1.17 -15.49
CA GLY A 70 2.62 0.56 -14.85
C GLY A 70 2.44 0.25 -13.36
N ALA A 71 1.26 0.51 -12.77
CA ALA A 71 0.99 0.13 -11.41
C ALA A 71 1.02 -1.41 -11.23
N THR A 72 1.44 -1.85 -10.06
CA THR A 72 1.35 -3.26 -9.64
C THR A 72 0.62 -3.38 -8.31
N ASN A 73 0.26 -4.60 -7.93
CA ASN A 73 -0.42 -4.87 -6.67
C ASN A 73 0.07 -6.17 -6.04
N GLU A 74 -0.07 -6.28 -4.72
CA GLU A 74 0.12 -7.53 -4.00
C GLU A 74 -0.80 -7.64 -2.77
N PRO A 75 -1.31 -8.84 -2.45
CA PRO A 75 -2.11 -9.05 -1.26
C PRO A 75 -1.21 -9.17 -0.02
N ILE A 76 -1.70 -8.69 1.12
CA ILE A 76 -1.08 -8.97 2.42
C ILE A 76 -1.26 -10.45 2.74
N VAL A 77 -0.14 -11.14 2.93
CA VAL A 77 -0.12 -12.56 3.32
C VAL A 77 -0.26 -12.65 4.84
N TYR A 78 -1.46 -13.00 5.29
CA TYR A 78 -1.77 -13.20 6.71
C TYR A 78 -2.94 -14.20 6.88
N PRO A 79 -3.20 -14.70 8.11
CA PRO A 79 -4.20 -15.76 8.32
C PRO A 79 -5.61 -15.39 7.87
N ALA A 80 -6.05 -14.13 8.05
CA ALA A 80 -7.42 -13.68 7.86
C ALA A 80 -8.45 -14.65 8.45
N CYS A 81 -8.31 -14.98 9.73
CA CYS A 81 -9.12 -16.00 10.39
C CYS A 81 -9.75 -15.49 11.68
N GLY A 82 -10.80 -16.19 12.10
CA GLY A 82 -11.54 -15.95 13.33
C GLY A 82 -11.74 -17.21 14.17
N GLY A 83 -10.87 -18.22 14.00
CA GLY A 83 -10.95 -19.53 14.65
C GLY A 83 -11.62 -20.63 13.82
N ALA A 84 -12.08 -20.31 12.60
CA ALA A 84 -12.70 -21.30 11.72
C ALA A 84 -11.66 -22.24 11.09
N SER A 85 -12.04 -23.50 10.89
CA SER A 85 -11.12 -24.55 10.40
C SER A 85 -10.69 -24.35 8.94
N ASP A 86 -11.52 -23.69 8.14
CA ASP A 86 -11.25 -23.34 6.74
C ASP A 86 -10.21 -22.22 6.56
N CYS A 87 -9.87 -21.49 7.62
CA CYS A 87 -8.84 -20.46 7.64
C CYS A 87 -7.67 -20.76 8.61
N LEU A 88 -7.34 -22.05 8.78
CA LEU A 88 -6.24 -22.56 9.63
C LEU A 88 -6.54 -22.59 11.15
N GLY A 89 -7.76 -22.28 11.57
CA GLY A 89 -8.15 -22.32 12.99
C GLY A 89 -7.49 -21.25 13.87
N VAL A 90 -6.82 -20.26 13.26
CA VAL A 90 -6.14 -19.18 13.99
C VAL A 90 -7.19 -18.25 14.59
N SER A 91 -7.05 -17.91 15.88
CA SER A 91 -7.96 -16.99 16.57
C SER A 91 -8.01 -15.61 15.88
N TYR A 92 -9.10 -14.87 16.04
CA TYR A 92 -9.21 -13.51 15.48
C TYR A 92 -8.06 -12.61 15.97
N ALA A 93 -7.80 -12.63 17.28
CA ALA A 93 -6.71 -11.88 17.91
C ALA A 93 -5.34 -12.24 17.34
N ASP A 94 -5.01 -13.52 17.18
CA ASP A 94 -3.74 -13.95 16.59
C ASP A 94 -3.65 -13.58 15.12
N SER A 95 -4.77 -13.66 14.38
CA SER A 95 -4.84 -13.23 12.99
C SER A 95 -4.57 -11.73 12.85
N VAL A 96 -5.16 -10.89 13.71
CA VAL A 96 -4.93 -9.44 13.74
C VAL A 96 -3.49 -9.10 14.11
N LYS A 97 -2.92 -9.73 15.14
CA LYS A 97 -1.50 -9.51 15.51
C LYS A 97 -0.55 -9.87 14.37
N ASN A 98 -0.74 -11.06 13.78
CA ASN A 98 0.09 -11.53 12.67
C ASN A 98 -0.09 -10.66 11.42
N GLY A 99 -1.32 -10.28 11.10
CA GLY A 99 -1.63 -9.40 9.97
C GLY A 99 -1.06 -8.00 10.14
N THR A 100 -1.12 -7.43 11.34
CA THR A 100 -0.53 -6.11 11.66
C THR A 100 0.97 -6.12 11.40
N ALA A 101 1.68 -7.17 11.85
CA ALA A 101 3.11 -7.35 11.58
C ALA A 101 3.39 -7.62 10.09
N ALA A 102 2.52 -8.37 9.40
CA ALA A 102 2.65 -8.65 7.97
C ALA A 102 2.50 -7.39 7.12
N VAL A 103 1.56 -6.49 7.44
CA VAL A 103 1.42 -5.18 6.77
C VAL A 103 2.71 -4.37 6.90
N ALA A 104 3.21 -4.22 8.14
CA ALA A 104 4.43 -3.48 8.40
C ALA A 104 5.62 -4.06 7.61
N THR A 105 5.75 -5.39 7.59
CA THR A 105 6.83 -6.08 6.88
C THR A 105 6.74 -5.85 5.37
N ALA A 106 5.57 -6.11 4.77
CA ALA A 106 5.38 -5.98 3.33
C ALA A 106 5.62 -4.55 2.84
N VAL A 107 5.01 -3.56 3.50
CA VAL A 107 5.11 -2.15 3.12
C VAL A 107 6.54 -1.63 3.29
N ASN A 108 7.20 -1.93 4.42
CA ASN A 108 8.55 -1.45 4.69
C ASN A 108 9.57 -2.10 3.75
N ASP A 109 9.48 -3.40 3.51
CA ASP A 109 10.41 -4.11 2.65
C ASP A 109 10.23 -3.75 1.17
N PHE A 110 8.99 -3.50 0.75
CA PHE A 110 8.72 -2.96 -0.57
C PHE A 110 9.30 -1.55 -0.72
N ASN A 111 9.08 -0.65 0.25
CA ASN A 111 9.62 0.71 0.18
C ASN A 111 11.15 0.74 0.16
N LYS A 112 11.83 -0.14 0.91
CA LYS A 112 13.30 -0.28 0.84
C LYS A 112 13.80 -0.63 -0.56
N LYS A 113 13.05 -1.48 -1.29
CA LYS A 113 13.36 -1.86 -2.67
C LYS A 113 13.01 -0.75 -3.65
N CYS A 114 11.87 -0.10 -3.43
CA CYS A 114 11.28 0.90 -4.31
C CYS A 114 10.93 2.20 -3.57
N PRO A 115 11.94 2.99 -3.16
CA PRO A 115 11.77 4.12 -2.24
C PRO A 115 11.02 5.31 -2.85
N GLN A 116 10.86 5.34 -4.17
CA GLN A 116 10.16 6.41 -4.90
C GLN A 116 8.75 6.01 -5.36
N THR A 117 8.36 4.75 -5.21
CA THR A 117 7.04 4.27 -5.62
C THR A 117 5.96 4.83 -4.70
N LYS A 118 4.89 5.41 -5.26
CA LYS A 118 3.71 5.82 -4.50
C LYS A 118 2.96 4.57 -4.03
N ILE A 119 2.59 4.51 -2.76
CA ILE A 119 1.91 3.35 -2.15
C ILE A 119 0.44 3.69 -1.90
N VAL A 120 -0.43 2.74 -2.25
CA VAL A 120 -1.86 2.72 -1.90
C VAL A 120 -2.11 1.49 -1.04
N MET A 121 -2.83 1.65 0.06
CA MET A 121 -3.26 0.56 0.94
C MET A 121 -4.78 0.43 0.92
N LEU A 122 -5.30 -0.77 0.72
CA LEU A 122 -6.74 -1.09 0.71
C LEU A 122 -7.02 -2.26 1.65
N GLY A 123 -7.64 -1.97 2.77
CA GLY A 123 -8.06 -2.99 3.73
C GLY A 123 -9.57 -3.13 3.77
N PHE A 124 -10.05 -4.35 3.88
CA PHE A 124 -11.47 -4.65 4.03
C PHE A 124 -11.70 -5.51 5.29
N SER A 125 -12.63 -5.11 6.16
CA SER A 125 -12.95 -5.80 7.43
C SER A 125 -11.72 -5.99 8.32
N GLN A 126 -11.38 -7.23 8.73
CA GLN A 126 -10.12 -7.52 9.44
C GLN A 126 -8.88 -6.99 8.69
N GLY A 127 -8.90 -6.97 7.36
CA GLY A 127 -7.86 -6.39 6.52
C GLY A 127 -7.71 -4.87 6.71
N ALA A 128 -8.81 -4.16 6.98
CA ALA A 128 -8.80 -2.74 7.34
C ALA A 128 -8.15 -2.55 8.72
N GLN A 129 -8.58 -3.34 9.71
CA GLN A 129 -8.06 -3.29 11.08
C GLN A 129 -6.54 -3.50 11.15
N ILE A 130 -5.98 -4.49 10.43
CA ILE A 130 -4.53 -4.72 10.46
C ILE A 130 -3.75 -3.60 9.77
N MET A 131 -4.33 -2.95 8.76
CA MET A 131 -3.73 -1.81 8.08
C MET A 131 -3.81 -0.54 8.94
N ASP A 132 -4.95 -0.28 9.61
CA ASP A 132 -5.08 0.80 10.58
C ASP A 132 -4.05 0.65 11.72
N ASN A 133 -3.96 -0.55 12.30
CA ASN A 133 -3.01 -0.82 13.38
C ASN A 133 -1.56 -0.52 12.96
N ALA A 134 -1.12 -1.01 11.78
CA ALA A 134 0.24 -0.79 11.31
C ALA A 134 0.52 0.67 10.88
N TYR A 135 -0.48 1.34 10.28
CA TYR A 135 -0.34 2.69 9.69
C TYR A 135 -0.50 3.81 10.72
N CYS A 136 -1.44 3.66 11.65
CA CYS A 136 -1.74 4.68 12.65
C CYS A 136 -1.13 4.38 14.02
N GLY A 137 -0.63 3.16 14.26
CA GLY A 137 -0.10 2.76 15.55
C GLY A 137 -1.19 2.71 16.61
N GLY A 138 -0.91 3.16 17.84
CA GLY A 138 -1.86 3.24 18.95
C GLY A 138 -2.30 1.91 19.57
N GLY A 139 -1.78 0.79 19.05
CA GLY A 139 -2.11 -0.56 19.50
C GLY A 139 -3.56 -0.96 19.21
N ASP A 140 -3.90 -2.15 19.68
CA ASP A 140 -5.24 -2.73 19.62
C ASP A 140 -5.45 -3.60 20.86
N ALA A 141 -5.87 -2.97 21.95
CA ALA A 141 -5.92 -3.61 23.26
C ALA A 141 -6.91 -4.78 23.31
N ILE A 142 -8.01 -4.71 22.54
CA ILE A 142 -9.05 -5.75 22.48
C ILE A 142 -8.48 -7.02 21.84
N GLU A 143 -7.68 -6.88 20.78
CA GLU A 143 -7.04 -8.01 20.09
C GLU A 143 -5.62 -8.34 20.60
N GLY A 144 -5.15 -7.60 21.60
CA GLY A 144 -3.85 -7.81 22.23
C GLY A 144 -2.63 -7.34 21.43
N VAL A 145 -2.81 -6.43 20.45
CA VAL A 145 -1.68 -5.73 19.81
C VAL A 145 -1.16 -4.67 20.79
N LYS A 146 -0.05 -5.00 21.46
CA LYS A 146 0.52 -4.17 22.54
C LYS A 146 1.39 -3.01 22.04
N ASP A 147 1.99 -3.15 20.86
CA ASP A 147 2.83 -2.10 20.30
C ASP A 147 1.96 -0.91 19.90
N VAL A 148 2.24 0.25 20.49
CA VAL A 148 1.52 1.50 20.23
C VAL A 148 2.22 2.38 19.21
N ASN A 149 3.41 2.00 18.74
CA ASN A 149 4.12 2.74 17.72
C ASN A 149 3.47 2.53 16.35
N VAL A 150 3.66 3.50 15.46
CA VAL A 150 3.43 3.27 14.03
C VAL A 150 4.48 2.29 13.53
N LEU A 151 4.05 1.21 12.86
CA LEU A 151 4.94 0.12 12.46
C LEU A 151 5.47 0.27 11.04
N ILE A 152 4.79 1.06 10.21
CA ILE A 152 5.30 1.48 8.91
C ILE A 152 6.38 2.55 9.13
N SER A 153 7.56 2.37 8.52
CA SER A 153 8.69 3.28 8.71
C SER A 153 8.37 4.67 8.19
N ASN A 154 9.06 5.70 8.70
CA ASN A 154 8.86 7.07 8.24
C ASN A 154 9.08 7.21 6.72
N GLU A 155 10.09 6.54 6.18
CA GLU A 155 10.37 6.51 4.74
C GLU A 155 9.19 5.94 3.95
N ALA A 156 8.64 4.81 4.40
CA ALA A 156 7.49 4.19 3.76
C ALA A 156 6.21 5.03 3.93
N LEU A 157 5.97 5.62 5.11
CA LEU A 157 4.84 6.52 5.36
C LEU A 157 4.85 7.73 4.40
N THR A 158 6.04 8.27 4.08
CA THR A 158 6.11 9.36 3.09
C THR A 158 5.61 8.94 1.72
N GLN A 159 5.69 7.64 1.38
CA GLN A 159 5.23 7.09 0.12
C GLN A 159 3.80 6.55 0.15
N VAL A 160 3.24 6.26 1.33
CA VAL A 160 1.81 5.92 1.44
C VAL A 160 0.98 7.19 1.20
N LYS A 161 0.47 7.32 -0.02
CA LYS A 161 -0.35 8.47 -0.44
C LYS A 161 -1.82 8.29 -0.10
N VAL A 162 -2.26 7.02 0.01
CA VAL A 162 -3.65 6.65 0.24
C VAL A 162 -3.72 5.41 1.12
N ALA A 163 -4.58 5.46 2.13
CA ALA A 163 -5.03 4.30 2.90
C ALA A 163 -6.58 4.28 2.92
N ILE A 164 -7.16 3.19 2.44
CA ILE A 164 -8.60 2.97 2.38
C ILE A 164 -8.96 1.84 3.31
N PHE A 165 -9.86 2.11 4.24
CA PHE A 165 -10.37 1.15 5.20
C PHE A 165 -11.87 0.99 4.95
N MET A 166 -12.33 -0.21 4.65
CA MET A 166 -13.74 -0.51 4.41
C MET A 166 -14.24 -1.45 5.49
N GLY A 167 -15.27 -1.06 6.24
CA GLY A 167 -15.83 -1.88 7.30
C GLY A 167 -14.84 -2.13 8.44
N ASP A 168 -14.03 -1.15 8.82
CA ASP A 168 -12.98 -1.31 9.82
C ASP A 168 -13.55 -1.51 11.24
N PRO A 169 -13.32 -2.66 11.92
CA PRO A 169 -13.68 -2.85 13.33
C PRO A 169 -13.12 -1.79 14.29
N ARG A 170 -12.07 -1.08 13.88
CA ARG A 170 -11.45 0.04 14.62
C ARG A 170 -12.23 1.36 14.52
N TYR A 171 -13.27 1.43 13.69
CA TYR A 171 -14.07 2.65 13.48
C TYR A 171 -14.67 3.18 14.78
N VAL A 172 -14.63 4.51 14.94
CA VAL A 172 -15.24 5.22 16.08
C VAL A 172 -15.67 6.61 15.61
N ALA A 173 -16.98 6.84 15.54
CA ALA A 173 -17.52 8.04 14.92
C ALA A 173 -16.92 9.32 15.50
N GLY A 174 -16.35 10.14 14.61
CA GLY A 174 -15.81 11.47 14.96
C GLY A 174 -14.40 11.70 14.43
N LEU A 175 -13.77 10.72 13.79
CA LEU A 175 -12.45 10.89 13.22
C LEU A 175 -12.54 11.61 11.85
N PRO A 176 -11.60 12.51 11.51
CA PRO A 176 -11.74 13.41 10.36
C PRO A 176 -11.66 12.72 9.00
N TYR A 177 -11.21 11.46 8.97
CA TYR A 177 -11.07 10.65 7.76
C TYR A 177 -12.22 9.67 7.54
N GLU A 178 -13.22 9.67 8.41
CA GLU A 178 -14.36 8.75 8.31
C GLU A 178 -15.40 9.23 7.29
N VAL A 179 -16.03 8.26 6.61
CA VAL A 179 -17.09 8.47 5.64
C VAL A 179 -18.17 7.42 5.89
N GLY A 180 -19.43 7.86 5.81
CA GLY A 180 -20.58 6.99 5.92
C GLY A 180 -21.55 7.42 7.01
N THR A 181 -22.53 6.57 7.24
CA THR A 181 -23.68 6.85 8.10
C THR A 181 -23.48 6.41 9.55
N CYS A 182 -22.45 5.62 9.87
CA CYS A 182 -22.20 5.18 11.24
C CYS A 182 -21.94 6.37 12.17
N LYS A 183 -22.68 6.42 13.29
CA LYS A 183 -22.55 7.42 14.36
C LYS A 183 -22.17 6.80 15.71
N THR A 184 -21.77 5.53 15.71
CA THR A 184 -21.35 4.79 16.90
C THR A 184 -19.91 4.29 16.70
N GLN A 185 -19.65 3.00 16.83
CA GLN A 185 -18.31 2.43 16.83
C GLN A 185 -18.36 0.93 16.54
N GLY A 186 -17.25 0.35 16.10
CA GLY A 186 -17.11 -1.08 15.88
C GLY A 186 -16.88 -1.88 17.16
N PHE A 187 -16.62 -3.18 17.03
CA PHE A 187 -16.36 -4.04 18.19
C PHE A 187 -14.94 -3.88 18.77
N ALA A 188 -14.00 -3.36 17.98
CA ALA A 188 -12.62 -3.10 18.42
C ALA A 188 -12.25 -1.62 18.23
N PRO A 189 -13.04 -0.65 18.73
CA PRO A 189 -12.95 0.73 18.27
C PRO A 189 -11.66 1.41 18.73
N ARG A 190 -11.19 2.39 17.94
CA ARG A 190 -10.18 3.35 18.38
C ARG A 190 -10.69 4.11 19.63
N PRO A 191 -9.78 4.65 20.45
CA PRO A 191 -10.16 5.62 21.47
C PRO A 191 -10.88 6.82 20.86
N GLN A 192 -11.87 7.36 21.55
CA GLN A 192 -12.53 8.60 21.15
C GLN A 192 -11.52 9.73 21.01
N GLY A 193 -11.58 10.46 19.89
CA GLY A 193 -10.65 11.55 19.57
C GLY A 193 -9.23 11.11 19.18
N PHE A 194 -9.00 9.82 18.92
CA PHE A 194 -7.72 9.30 18.45
C PHE A 194 -7.20 10.09 17.24
N GLN A 195 -5.89 10.34 17.21
CA GLN A 195 -5.23 11.07 16.12
C GLN A 195 -4.26 10.13 15.41
N CYS A 196 -4.60 9.73 14.19
CA CYS A 196 -3.66 9.03 13.33
C CYS A 196 -2.62 10.02 12.77
N PRO A 197 -1.31 9.78 12.95
CA PRO A 197 -0.26 10.72 12.51
C PRO A 197 -0.34 11.12 11.04
N ASN A 198 -0.78 10.21 10.16
CA ASN A 198 -0.95 10.46 8.72
C ASN A 198 -2.43 10.38 8.29
N GLY A 199 -3.35 10.76 9.17
CA GLY A 199 -4.80 10.67 8.94
C GLY A 199 -5.31 11.39 7.68
N GLY A 200 -4.58 12.40 7.18
CA GLY A 200 -4.93 13.12 5.96
C GLY A 200 -4.88 12.27 4.67
N ASN A 201 -4.28 11.08 4.71
CA ASN A 201 -4.24 10.14 3.59
C ASN A 201 -5.27 9.01 3.72
N ILE A 202 -6.12 9.05 4.75
CA ILE A 202 -7.07 8.00 5.06
C ILE A 202 -8.46 8.33 4.52
N LYS A 203 -9.17 7.30 4.05
CA LYS A 203 -10.63 7.25 4.08
C LYS A 203 -11.08 5.94 4.72
N SER A 204 -11.86 6.04 5.80
CA SER A 204 -12.44 4.89 6.50
C SER A 204 -13.95 4.89 6.34
N PHE A 205 -14.50 3.86 5.69
CA PHE A 205 -15.90 3.75 5.30
C PHE A 205 -16.66 2.83 6.26
N CYS A 206 -17.71 3.33 6.88
CA CYS A 206 -18.58 2.54 7.75
C CYS A 206 -20.02 3.10 7.79
N ASP A 207 -21.00 2.21 7.66
CA ASP A 207 -22.42 2.56 7.68
C ASP A 207 -23.16 2.02 8.91
N SER A 208 -24.25 2.69 9.27
CA SER A 208 -24.97 2.44 10.53
C SER A 208 -25.56 1.02 10.64
N ALA A 209 -25.82 0.37 9.52
CA ALA A 209 -26.37 -0.99 9.48
C ALA A 209 -25.30 -2.09 9.70
N ASP A 210 -24.02 -1.75 9.59
CA ASP A 210 -22.91 -2.69 9.73
C ASP A 210 -22.75 -3.19 11.18
N PRO A 211 -22.72 -4.51 11.43
CA PRO A 211 -22.61 -5.07 12.77
C PRO A 211 -21.17 -5.16 13.31
N PHE A 212 -20.14 -4.83 12.51
CA PHE A 212 -18.73 -5.02 12.84
C PHE A 212 -17.97 -3.70 13.04
N CYS A 213 -18.10 -2.76 12.08
CA CYS A 213 -17.50 -1.42 12.21
C CYS A 213 -18.45 -0.41 12.86
N CYS A 214 -19.72 -0.78 12.96
CA CYS A 214 -20.74 -0.04 13.70
C CYS A 214 -21.41 -1.02 14.69
N ASN A 215 -22.57 -0.63 15.22
CA ASN A 215 -23.39 -1.47 16.09
C ASN A 215 -24.73 -1.85 15.44
N GLY A 216 -24.73 -1.96 14.11
CA GLY A 216 -25.89 -2.40 13.34
C GLY A 216 -26.12 -3.90 13.46
N ASN A 217 -26.94 -4.44 12.54
CA ASN A 217 -27.37 -5.83 12.57
C ASN A 217 -27.50 -6.46 11.17
N ASP A 218 -27.02 -5.78 10.13
CA ASP A 218 -27.08 -6.26 8.75
C ASP A 218 -25.68 -6.63 8.23
N PRO A 219 -25.30 -7.92 8.24
CA PRO A 219 -24.01 -8.34 7.70
C PRO A 219 -23.89 -8.14 6.18
N ILE A 220 -25.00 -7.94 5.46
CA ILE A 220 -24.94 -7.61 4.03
C ILE A 220 -24.41 -6.19 3.82
N ALA A 221 -24.79 -5.24 4.70
CA ALA A 221 -24.29 -3.87 4.64
C ALA A 221 -22.75 -3.84 4.71
N HIS A 222 -22.15 -4.71 5.54
CA HIS A 222 -20.70 -4.84 5.64
C HIS A 222 -20.03 -5.21 4.31
N LEU A 223 -20.68 -6.04 3.48
CA LEU A 223 -20.13 -6.52 2.20
C LEU A 223 -20.32 -5.53 1.04
N GLN A 224 -21.13 -4.48 1.22
CA GLN A 224 -21.55 -3.60 0.14
C GLN A 224 -20.62 -2.40 -0.10
N TYR A 225 -19.68 -2.12 0.80
CA TYR A 225 -18.79 -0.96 0.67
C TYR A 225 -18.09 -0.82 -0.69
N PRO A 226 -17.59 -1.89 -1.36
CA PRO A 226 -16.95 -1.73 -2.65
C PRO A 226 -17.93 -1.26 -3.73
N SER A 227 -19.21 -1.63 -3.63
CA SER A 227 -20.25 -1.19 -4.55
C SER A 227 -20.75 0.23 -4.24
N ILE A 228 -20.87 0.58 -2.95
CA ILE A 228 -21.42 1.88 -2.52
C ILE A 228 -20.37 2.99 -2.68
N TYR A 229 -19.13 2.72 -2.27
CA TYR A 229 -18.06 3.72 -2.18
C TYR A 229 -16.97 3.56 -3.23
N GLY A 230 -17.04 2.55 -4.11
CA GLY A 230 -15.99 2.25 -5.09
C GLY A 230 -15.60 3.44 -5.97
N ASP A 231 -16.56 4.23 -6.44
CA ASP A 231 -16.28 5.44 -7.25
C ASP A 231 -15.63 6.55 -6.42
N GLN A 232 -16.09 6.76 -5.18
CA GLN A 232 -15.48 7.73 -4.27
C GLN A 232 -14.03 7.34 -3.90
N ILE A 233 -13.78 6.03 -3.71
CA ILE A 233 -12.44 5.48 -3.48
C ILE A 233 -11.54 5.75 -4.68
N LYS A 234 -11.99 5.42 -5.90
CA LYS A 234 -11.23 5.67 -7.14
C LYS A 234 -10.92 7.15 -7.33
N GLN A 235 -11.88 8.03 -7.05
CA GLN A 235 -11.68 9.47 -7.13
C GLN A 235 -10.63 9.96 -6.12
N PHE A 236 -10.76 9.56 -4.85
CA PHE A 236 -9.79 9.93 -3.82
C PHE A 236 -8.37 9.45 -4.15
N VAL A 237 -8.25 8.21 -4.65
CA VAL A 237 -6.96 7.68 -5.10
C VAL A 237 -6.39 8.51 -6.26
N SER A 238 -7.20 8.81 -7.27
CA SER A 238 -6.77 9.64 -8.40
C SER A 238 -6.26 11.00 -7.95
N ASP A 239 -6.97 11.67 -7.03
CA ASP A 239 -6.58 13.00 -6.57
C ASP A 239 -5.31 13.00 -5.73
N LYS A 240 -5.05 11.93 -4.97
CA LYS A 240 -3.83 11.78 -4.16
C LYS A 240 -2.60 11.32 -4.95
N LEU A 241 -2.80 10.69 -6.11
CA LEU A 241 -1.72 10.15 -6.95
C LEU A 241 -1.29 11.09 -8.09
N LYS A 242 -1.98 12.22 -8.29
CA LYS A 242 -1.52 13.31 -9.16
C LYS A 242 -0.21 13.94 -8.68
#